data_AF-A0A965LF07-F1
#
_entry.id   AF-A0A965LF07-F1
#
_cell.length_a   1.000
_cell.length_b   1.000
_cell.length_c   1.000
_cell.angle_alpha   90.00
_cell.angle_beta   90.00
_cell.angle_gamma   90.00
#
_symmetry.space_group_name_H-M   'P 1'
#
loop_
_entity.id
_entity.type
_entity.pdbx_description
1 polymer ?
#
loop_
_entity_poly.entity_id
_entity_poly.type
_entity_poly.pdbx_seq_one_letter_code
_entity_poly.pdbx_strand_id
1 'polypeptide(L)'
;GDGRLRGEFIEKMMGKELLNLFKEIKHIFDPYQILNPGKIVNSPPMDEEFRISNSDEYQIKSFFNYGDFENPLRLAEKCSGSGDCKKTALTGGTMCPSFMATLDEKDSTRARANMLRQILSEPGENPFTNPELNEILDLCLSCKGCQTECPSGVDITKLKAETLQQKYLTDGIPWRTMLIGHFPILQNLARKFAPLYNFLIEFPVSSAIIKTILGFSWERSLPKVYFYSLEDWFKKYAKKYPQDQFKNGSVYLFADEFTNYNEVDLGKKTVLLLNELGFGVKIPHGVISGRSYLSKGMLIEAKKIAEKNIEILAPIINANEPFIGIEPSAILTFRDEIPDLVSPELRSKAKQIAENCLLVDEFLSQQIKNKKIHKSDFTQENKKIILHG
;
A
#
# COMPACT_ATOMS: atom_id res chain seq x y z
N GLY A 1 25.15 -3.49 17.43
CA GLY A 1 25.56 -3.62 18.84
C GLY A 1 24.86 -4.82 19.40
N ASP A 2 25.62 -5.72 20.01
CA ASP A 2 25.12 -6.98 20.56
C ASP A 2 24.67 -6.73 22.00
N GLY A 3 23.48 -6.13 22.13
CA GLY A 3 22.84 -5.96 23.42
C GLY A 3 22.43 -7.31 24.04
N ARG A 4 21.88 -7.27 25.24
CA ARG A 4 21.39 -8.45 25.98
C ARG A 4 20.51 -9.38 25.13
N LEU A 5 19.62 -8.81 24.32
CA LEU A 5 18.69 -9.53 23.44
C LEU A 5 19.36 -10.41 22.37
N ARG A 6 20.63 -10.15 22.04
CA ARG A 6 21.40 -10.93 21.05
C ARG A 6 22.51 -11.77 21.67
N GLY A 7 22.74 -11.63 22.98
CA GLY A 7 23.88 -12.22 23.66
C GLY A 7 23.90 -13.75 23.59
N GLU A 8 22.74 -14.39 23.69
CA GLU A 8 22.60 -15.85 23.58
C GLU A 8 23.03 -16.39 22.20
N PHE A 9 22.93 -15.57 21.14
CA PHE A 9 23.24 -15.99 19.77
C PHE A 9 24.71 -15.76 19.39
N ILE A 10 25.54 -15.18 20.27
CA ILE A 10 26.93 -14.85 19.94
C ILE A 10 27.74 -16.12 19.64
N GLU A 11 27.52 -17.22 20.35
CA GLU A 11 28.18 -18.49 20.04
C GLU A 11 27.84 -18.96 18.61
N LYS A 12 26.59 -18.81 18.19
CA LYS A 12 26.15 -19.18 16.84
C LYS A 12 26.74 -18.27 15.76
N MET A 13 26.94 -16.99 16.06
CA MET A 13 27.46 -16.01 15.09
C MET A 13 28.99 -16.03 14.99
N MET A 14 29.69 -16.18 16.12
CA MET A 14 31.15 -16.01 16.23
C MET A 14 31.88 -17.33 16.50
N GLY A 15 31.17 -18.38 16.92
CA GLY A 15 31.75 -19.64 17.31
C GLY A 15 32.20 -19.69 18.77
N LYS A 16 32.35 -20.92 19.27
CA LYS A 16 32.66 -21.22 20.67
C LYS A 16 34.02 -20.70 21.14
N GLU A 17 35.03 -20.77 20.27
CA GLU A 17 36.39 -20.32 20.58
C GLU A 17 36.45 -18.81 20.85
N LEU A 18 35.84 -18.01 19.98
CA LEU A 18 35.76 -16.56 20.15
C LEU A 18 34.93 -16.17 21.37
N LEU A 19 33.82 -16.88 21.66
CA LEU A 19 33.05 -16.64 22.87
C LEU A 19 33.87 -16.92 24.15
N ASN A 20 34.73 -17.95 24.15
CA ASN A 20 35.61 -18.22 25.28
C ASN A 20 36.65 -17.11 25.47
N LEU A 21 37.23 -16.59 24.39
CA LEU A 21 38.12 -15.42 24.46
C LEU A 21 37.39 -14.18 25.02
N PHE A 22 36.12 -13.95 24.65
CA PHE A 22 35.33 -12.89 25.26
C PHE A 22 35.14 -13.09 26.77
N LYS A 23 34.95 -14.33 27.23
CA LYS A 23 34.85 -14.67 28.66
C LYS A 23 36.17 -14.43 29.40
N GLU A 24 37.30 -14.78 28.79
CA GLU A 24 38.62 -14.52 29.36
C GLU A 24 38.90 -13.02 29.50
N ILE A 25 38.67 -12.24 28.44
CA ILE A 25 38.79 -10.77 28.48
C ILE A 25 37.86 -10.21 29.57
N LYS A 26 36.61 -10.67 29.62
CA LYS A 26 35.67 -10.23 30.65
C LYS A 26 36.19 -10.51 32.06
N HIS A 27 36.74 -11.70 32.29
CA HIS A 27 37.26 -12.10 33.61
C HIS A 27 38.51 -11.30 34.02
N ILE A 28 39.41 -10.99 33.07
CA ILE A 28 40.62 -10.21 33.33
C ILE A 28 40.26 -8.78 33.74
N PHE A 29 39.32 -8.14 33.03
CA PHE A 29 38.99 -6.74 33.23
C PHE A 29 37.87 -6.50 34.26
N ASP A 30 37.06 -7.51 34.56
CA ASP A 30 35.98 -7.44 35.54
C ASP A 30 35.79 -8.78 36.28
N PRO A 31 36.75 -9.16 37.14
CA PRO A 31 36.75 -10.45 37.83
C PRO A 31 35.55 -10.63 38.77
N TYR A 32 34.99 -9.52 39.26
CA TYR A 32 33.82 -9.50 40.16
C TYR A 32 32.48 -9.31 39.41
N GLN A 33 32.50 -9.26 38.07
CA GLN A 33 31.32 -9.14 37.20
C GLN A 33 30.42 -7.93 37.48
N ILE A 34 30.99 -6.80 37.88
CA ILE A 34 30.26 -5.58 38.26
C ILE A 34 29.88 -4.72 37.03
N LEU A 35 30.68 -4.81 35.96
CA LEU A 35 30.56 -3.97 34.75
C LEU A 35 29.71 -4.67 33.68
N ASN A 36 28.43 -4.32 33.55
CA ASN A 36 27.52 -4.92 32.56
C ASN A 36 27.41 -6.48 32.67
N PRO A 37 27.01 -7.03 33.83
CA PRO A 37 26.80 -8.47 33.99
C PRO A 37 25.78 -9.02 32.98
N GLY A 38 26.01 -10.25 32.51
CA GLY A 38 25.11 -10.96 31.60
C GLY A 38 24.97 -10.34 30.20
N LYS A 39 25.92 -9.49 29.77
CA LYS A 39 25.98 -8.95 28.40
C LYS A 39 27.20 -9.50 27.68
N ILE A 40 27.05 -9.86 26.40
CA ILE A 40 28.06 -10.46 25.52
C ILE A 40 28.51 -11.86 25.96
N VAL A 41 28.80 -12.04 27.24
CA VAL A 41 29.11 -13.32 27.85
C VAL A 41 28.12 -13.64 28.96
N ASN A 42 27.79 -14.92 29.08
CA ASN A 42 26.82 -15.44 30.05
C ASN A 42 25.48 -14.68 29.97
N SER A 43 25.08 -14.32 28.75
CA SER A 43 23.77 -13.69 28.56
C SER A 43 22.67 -14.71 28.83
N PRO A 44 21.67 -14.34 29.63
CA PRO A 44 20.53 -15.21 29.87
C PRO A 44 19.77 -15.42 28.55
N PRO A 45 19.10 -16.58 28.39
CA PRO A 45 18.19 -16.81 27.28
C PRO A 45 17.17 -15.68 27.10
N MET A 46 16.79 -15.40 25.86
CA MET A 46 15.88 -14.29 25.56
C MET A 46 14.47 -14.50 26.14
N ASP A 47 14.13 -15.72 26.50
CA ASP A 47 12.82 -16.17 26.97
C ASP A 47 12.70 -16.32 28.49
N GLU A 48 13.71 -15.90 29.27
CA GLU A 48 13.67 -15.97 30.74
C GLU A 48 13.18 -14.69 31.42
N GLU A 49 13.47 -13.50 30.85
CA GLU A 49 13.15 -12.20 31.47
C GLU A 49 12.30 -11.32 30.55
N PHE A 50 11.04 -11.70 30.37
CA PHE A 50 10.08 -10.90 29.64
C PHE A 50 9.70 -9.62 30.41
N ARG A 51 9.60 -8.49 29.69
CA ARG A 51 9.10 -7.22 30.24
C ARG A 51 7.61 -7.30 30.61
N ILE A 52 6.87 -8.18 29.95
CA ILE A 52 5.43 -8.35 30.10
C ILE A 52 5.20 -9.78 30.58
N SER A 53 4.55 -9.94 31.73
CA SER A 53 4.15 -11.25 32.26
C SER A 53 2.84 -11.69 31.62
N ASN A 54 2.79 -12.89 31.02
CA ASN A 54 1.62 -13.59 30.47
C ASN A 54 0.30 -12.81 30.63
N SER A 55 0.07 -11.85 29.74
CA SER A 55 -1.26 -11.31 29.52
C SER A 55 -1.99 -12.28 28.61
N ASP A 56 -3.26 -12.55 28.90
CA ASP A 56 -4.11 -13.27 27.96
C ASP A 56 -4.01 -12.55 26.60
N GLU A 57 -3.53 -13.26 25.58
CA GLU A 57 -3.27 -12.66 24.27
C GLU A 57 -4.62 -12.19 23.70
N TYR A 58 -4.80 -10.86 23.62
CA TYR A 58 -6.02 -10.26 23.13
C TYR A 58 -6.29 -10.72 21.70
N GLN A 59 -7.33 -11.53 21.53
CA GLN A 59 -7.69 -12.11 20.25
C GLN A 59 -8.36 -11.06 19.36
N ILE A 60 -7.56 -10.42 18.52
CA ILE A 60 -8.05 -9.46 17.52
C ILE A 60 -8.59 -10.25 16.33
N LYS A 61 -9.91 -10.20 16.12
CA LYS A 61 -10.50 -10.68 14.87
C LYS A 61 -10.18 -9.69 13.74
N SER A 62 -9.08 -9.92 13.06
CA SER A 62 -8.57 -9.07 11.98
C SER A 62 -9.32 -9.22 10.67
N PHE A 63 -9.35 -8.15 9.88
CA PHE A 63 -9.89 -8.16 8.52
C PHE A 63 -8.86 -8.61 7.49
N PHE A 64 -7.60 -8.21 7.69
CA PHE A 64 -6.48 -8.73 6.91
C PHE A 64 -5.95 -10.04 7.48
N ASN A 65 -5.39 -10.86 6.61
CA ASN A 65 -4.47 -11.92 6.93
C ASN A 65 -3.09 -11.32 7.23
N TYR A 66 -2.59 -11.58 8.43
CA TYR A 66 -1.26 -11.12 8.86
C TYR A 66 -0.15 -12.16 8.64
N GLY A 67 -0.48 -13.33 8.07
CA GLY A 67 0.49 -14.40 7.81
C GLY A 67 1.18 -14.84 9.09
N ASP A 68 2.50 -14.92 9.07
CA ASP A 68 3.33 -15.34 10.21
C ASP A 68 3.26 -14.38 11.41
N PHE A 69 2.81 -13.13 11.19
CA PHE A 69 2.58 -12.20 12.28
C PHE A 69 1.25 -12.47 13.00
N GLU A 70 0.32 -13.24 12.42
CA GLU A 70 -0.98 -13.64 12.98
C GLU A 70 -1.98 -12.51 13.25
N ASN A 71 -1.54 -11.37 13.80
CA ASN A 71 -2.41 -10.27 14.21
C ASN A 71 -1.74 -8.87 14.03
N PRO A 72 -2.50 -7.78 14.16
CA PRO A 72 -1.99 -6.42 14.02
C PRO A 72 -0.92 -6.03 15.06
N LEU A 73 -1.02 -6.52 16.29
CA LEU A 73 -0.06 -6.22 17.37
C LEU A 73 1.34 -6.70 16.99
N ARG A 74 1.48 -7.97 16.58
CA ARG A 74 2.77 -8.55 16.19
C ARG A 74 3.39 -7.87 14.95
N LEU A 75 2.56 -7.40 14.01
CA LEU A 75 3.08 -6.58 12.90
C LEU A 75 3.60 -5.22 13.39
N ALA A 76 2.96 -4.59 14.37
CA ALA A 76 3.45 -3.36 14.99
C ALA A 76 4.76 -3.59 15.78
N GLU A 77 4.89 -4.75 16.44
CA GLU A 77 6.08 -5.17 17.19
C GLU A 77 7.33 -5.38 16.33
N LYS A 78 7.16 -5.53 15.00
CA LYS A 78 8.27 -5.51 14.05
C LYS A 78 9.12 -4.24 14.17
N CYS A 79 8.54 -3.14 14.66
CA CYS A 79 9.27 -1.90 14.93
C CYS A 79 10.35 -2.10 16.02
N SER A 80 11.62 -2.11 15.59
CA SER A 80 12.80 -2.16 16.47
C SER A 80 13.10 -0.86 17.24
N GLY A 81 12.40 0.25 16.92
CA GLY A 81 12.62 1.55 17.53
C GLY A 81 13.88 2.32 17.08
N SER A 82 14.63 1.80 16.10
CA SER A 82 15.92 2.36 15.64
C SER A 82 15.89 3.84 15.25
N GLY A 83 14.75 4.36 14.78
CA GLY A 83 14.64 5.76 14.36
C GLY A 83 14.97 6.02 12.89
N ASP A 84 15.26 4.99 12.09
CA ASP A 84 15.57 5.12 10.65
C ASP A 84 14.44 5.80 9.87
N CYS A 85 13.21 5.73 10.38
CA CYS A 85 12.06 6.38 9.79
C CYS A 85 12.07 7.91 9.90
N LYS A 86 12.95 8.51 10.71
CA LYS A 86 13.08 9.96 10.90
C LYS A 86 13.91 10.62 9.81
N LYS A 87 13.72 10.21 8.56
CA LYS A 87 14.33 10.88 7.40
C LYS A 87 13.67 12.25 7.23
N THR A 88 14.47 13.26 6.89
CA THR A 88 13.98 14.60 6.51
C THR A 88 13.92 14.72 5.00
N ALA A 89 13.28 15.77 4.49
CA ALA A 89 13.28 16.08 3.07
C ALA A 89 14.71 16.28 2.50
N LEU A 90 15.68 16.67 3.34
CA LEU A 90 17.07 16.89 2.94
C LEU A 90 17.86 15.58 2.79
N THR A 91 17.58 14.58 3.61
CA THR A 91 18.24 13.26 3.53
C THR A 91 17.75 12.42 2.36
N GLY A 92 16.60 12.78 1.76
CA GLY A 92 15.97 12.03 0.68
C GLY A 92 15.40 10.67 1.13
N GLY A 93 14.94 9.89 0.15
CA GLY A 93 14.30 8.58 0.35
C GLY A 93 12.80 8.64 0.67
N THR A 94 12.14 7.49 0.59
CA THR A 94 10.67 7.40 0.66
C THR A 94 10.20 6.99 2.06
N MET A 95 10.20 7.91 3.02
CA MET A 95 9.66 7.68 4.37
C MET A 95 8.42 8.55 4.65
N CYS A 96 7.91 8.55 5.88
CA CYS A 96 6.68 9.26 6.27
C CYS A 96 6.71 10.74 5.83
N PRO A 97 5.90 11.15 4.84
CA PRO A 97 5.90 12.53 4.37
C PRO A 97 5.39 13.50 5.45
N SER A 98 4.48 13.04 6.32
CA SER A 98 4.01 13.83 7.46
C SER A 98 5.16 14.17 8.41
N PHE A 99 6.00 13.20 8.80
CA PHE A 99 7.20 13.50 9.60
C PHE A 99 8.16 14.46 8.89
N MET A 100 8.38 14.30 7.58
CA MET A 100 9.26 15.21 6.84
C MET A 100 8.74 16.65 6.82
N ALA A 101 7.42 16.84 6.88
CA ALA A 101 6.77 18.14 6.89
C ALA A 101 6.70 18.75 8.29
N THR A 102 6.38 17.96 9.32
CA THR A 102 6.13 18.45 10.69
C THR A 102 7.37 18.39 11.58
N LEU A 103 8.28 17.45 11.32
CA LEU A 103 9.41 17.06 12.17
C LEU A 103 9.00 16.59 13.58
N ASP A 104 7.70 16.36 13.81
CA ASP A 104 7.16 15.88 15.07
C ASP A 104 7.29 14.35 15.15
N GLU A 105 7.83 13.85 16.25
CA GLU A 105 8.01 12.42 16.51
C GLU A 105 6.72 11.62 16.27
N LYS A 106 5.56 12.17 16.64
CA LYS A 106 4.27 11.49 16.51
C LYS A 106 3.94 11.09 15.07
N ASP A 107 4.43 11.86 14.09
CA ASP A 107 4.18 11.61 12.67
C ASP A 107 5.14 10.59 12.03
N SER A 108 6.08 10.08 12.81
CA SER A 108 7.03 9.06 12.36
C SER A 108 6.39 7.66 12.34
N THR A 109 6.97 6.78 11.52
CA THR A 109 6.58 5.36 11.47
C THR A 109 6.70 4.69 12.85
N ARG A 110 7.81 4.94 13.56
CA ARG A 110 8.07 4.26 14.83
C ARG A 110 7.09 4.71 15.92
N ALA A 111 6.71 5.98 15.94
CA ALA A 111 5.74 6.45 16.92
C ALA A 111 4.37 5.83 16.68
N ARG A 112 3.91 5.76 15.43
CA ARG A 112 2.66 5.06 15.05
C ARG A 112 2.68 3.59 15.43
N ALA A 113 3.77 2.88 15.13
CA ALA A 113 3.93 1.48 15.52
C ALA A 113 3.95 1.30 17.05
N ASN A 114 4.66 2.17 17.78
CA ASN A 114 4.74 2.10 19.24
C ASN A 114 3.39 2.40 19.91
N MET A 115 2.62 3.35 19.39
CA MET A 115 1.26 3.65 19.88
C MET A 115 0.35 2.43 19.70
N LEU A 116 0.35 1.83 18.50
CA LEU A 116 -0.40 0.60 18.24
C LEU A 116 0.02 -0.54 19.18
N ARG A 117 1.33 -0.74 19.37
CA ARG A 117 1.84 -1.75 20.30
C ARG A 117 1.35 -1.47 21.71
N GLN A 118 1.49 -0.25 22.21
CA GLN A 118 1.08 0.10 23.57
C GLN A 118 -0.42 -0.12 23.80
N ILE A 119 -1.27 0.33 22.88
CA ILE A 119 -2.73 0.21 23.01
C ILE A 119 -3.21 -1.24 22.86
N LEU A 120 -2.54 -2.05 22.04
CA LEU A 120 -2.95 -3.44 21.80
C LEU A 120 -2.32 -4.45 22.76
N SER A 121 -1.19 -4.14 23.41
CA SER A 121 -0.59 -4.99 24.44
C SER A 121 -1.39 -4.98 25.75
N GLU A 122 -1.99 -3.85 26.10
CA GLU A 122 -2.88 -3.70 27.26
C GLU A 122 -4.22 -3.09 26.80
N PRO A 123 -5.05 -3.87 26.07
CA PRO A 123 -6.25 -3.34 25.47
C PRO A 123 -7.30 -3.05 26.54
N GLY A 124 -7.83 -1.82 26.52
CA GLY A 124 -9.10 -1.51 27.17
C GLY A 124 -10.29 -2.18 26.45
N GLU A 125 -11.52 -1.82 26.82
CA GLU A 125 -12.72 -2.41 26.20
C GLU A 125 -12.79 -2.20 24.67
N ASN A 126 -12.33 -1.04 24.18
CA ASN A 126 -12.37 -0.67 22.76
C ASN A 126 -11.05 -0.02 22.32
N PRO A 127 -9.97 -0.79 22.10
CA PRO A 127 -8.65 -0.23 21.85
C PRO A 127 -8.59 0.60 20.55
N PHE A 128 -9.37 0.23 19.52
CA PHE A 128 -9.36 0.90 18.22
C PHE A 128 -10.12 2.23 18.19
N THR A 129 -10.99 2.51 19.18
CA THR A 129 -11.67 3.80 19.31
C THR A 129 -10.86 4.82 20.11
N ASN A 130 -9.69 4.43 20.64
CA ASN A 130 -8.81 5.30 21.41
C ASN A 130 -8.46 6.61 20.63
N PRO A 131 -8.69 7.80 21.21
CA PRO A 131 -8.45 9.07 20.54
C PRO A 131 -7.00 9.29 20.12
N GLU A 132 -6.03 8.95 20.97
CA GLU A 132 -4.61 9.15 20.72
C GLU A 132 -4.10 8.27 19.56
N LEU A 133 -4.57 7.03 19.48
CA LEU A 133 -4.31 6.13 18.36
C LEU A 133 -4.89 6.66 17.05
N ASN A 134 -6.09 7.23 17.10
CA ASN A 134 -6.71 7.81 15.91
C ASN A 134 -5.99 9.09 15.45
N GLU A 135 -5.57 9.94 16.39
CA GLU A 135 -4.81 11.16 16.09
C GLU A 135 -3.47 10.83 15.42
N ILE A 136 -2.69 9.88 15.97
CA ILE A 136 -1.36 9.58 15.45
C ILE A 136 -1.38 8.99 14.03
N LEU A 137 -2.48 8.31 13.67
CA LEU A 137 -2.69 7.72 12.36
C LEU A 137 -3.33 8.69 11.35
N ASP A 138 -3.83 9.85 11.78
CA ASP A 138 -4.60 10.75 10.93
C ASP A 138 -3.79 11.23 9.72
N LEU A 139 -2.59 11.78 9.99
CA LEU A 139 -1.65 12.27 8.96
C LEU A 139 -0.87 11.16 8.22
N CYS A 140 -1.21 9.88 8.43
CA CYS A 140 -0.66 8.80 7.63
C CYS A 140 -1.32 8.78 6.24
N LEU A 141 -0.54 8.97 5.19
CA LEU A 141 -1.01 8.98 3.80
C LEU A 141 -1.20 7.60 3.18
N SER A 142 -0.92 6.52 3.93
CA SER A 142 -1.01 5.15 3.42
C SER A 142 -0.14 4.90 2.17
N CYS A 143 1.03 5.57 2.09
CA CYS A 143 1.95 5.52 0.95
C CYS A 143 2.88 4.29 0.93
N LYS A 144 2.85 3.46 1.99
CA LYS A 144 3.71 2.27 2.16
C LYS A 144 5.23 2.47 2.15
N GLY A 145 5.75 3.70 2.13
CA GLY A 145 7.19 3.93 2.30
C GLY A 145 7.76 3.26 3.56
N CYS A 146 6.99 3.21 4.65
CA CYS A 146 7.36 2.48 5.87
C CYS A 146 7.55 0.96 5.70
N GLN A 147 6.90 0.33 4.73
CA GLN A 147 7.03 -1.10 4.48
C GLN A 147 8.30 -1.42 3.69
N THR A 148 8.68 -0.55 2.74
CA THR A 148 9.79 -0.77 1.82
C THR A 148 11.12 -0.19 2.31
N GLU A 149 11.10 1.03 2.87
CA GLU A 149 12.31 1.77 3.25
C GLU A 149 12.73 1.55 4.71
N CYS A 150 11.81 1.11 5.57
CA CYS A 150 12.18 0.79 6.95
C CYS A 150 12.93 -0.55 6.96
N PRO A 151 14.10 -0.66 7.62
CA PRO A 151 14.80 -1.94 7.77
C PRO A 151 13.95 -3.01 8.46
N SER A 152 13.04 -2.56 9.32
CA SER A 152 12.06 -3.41 9.97
C SER A 152 10.85 -3.72 9.10
N GLY A 153 10.61 -3.02 7.99
CA GLY A 153 9.49 -3.25 7.06
C GLY A 153 8.11 -3.34 7.72
N VAL A 154 7.81 -2.40 8.63
CA VAL A 154 6.50 -2.32 9.30
C VAL A 154 5.49 -1.66 8.38
N ASP A 155 4.33 -2.29 8.20
CA ASP A 155 3.27 -1.79 7.32
C ASP A 155 2.21 -1.01 8.09
N ILE A 156 2.48 0.28 8.32
CA ILE A 156 1.52 1.19 8.96
C ILE A 156 0.27 1.41 8.09
N THR A 157 0.35 1.20 6.78
CA THR A 157 -0.80 1.34 5.88
C THR A 157 -1.86 0.29 6.19
N LYS A 158 -1.45 -0.97 6.28
CA LYS A 158 -2.31 -2.10 6.67
C LYS A 158 -2.86 -1.90 8.08
N LEU A 159 -2.01 -1.52 9.04
CA LEU A 159 -2.41 -1.27 10.43
C LEU A 159 -3.41 -0.12 10.57
N LYS A 160 -3.25 0.97 9.79
CA LYS A 160 -4.21 2.08 9.76
C LYS A 160 -5.56 1.62 9.23
N ALA A 161 -5.57 0.89 8.11
CA ALA A 161 -6.81 0.45 7.49
C ALA A 161 -7.57 -0.53 8.41
N GLU A 162 -6.87 -1.43 9.09
CA GLU A 162 -7.42 -2.30 10.14
C GLU A 162 -8.00 -1.48 11.29
N THR A 163 -7.22 -0.55 11.86
CA THR A 163 -7.65 0.30 12.97
C THR A 163 -8.93 1.06 12.65
N LEU A 164 -8.99 1.66 11.45
CA LEU A 164 -10.18 2.39 10.99
C LEU A 164 -11.39 1.47 10.82
N GLN A 165 -11.23 0.28 10.22
CA GLN A 165 -12.35 -0.65 10.07
C GLN A 165 -12.89 -1.11 11.42
N GLN A 166 -11.99 -1.46 12.36
CA GLN A 166 -12.36 -1.88 13.71
C GLN A 166 -13.10 -0.76 14.44
N LYS A 167 -12.60 0.48 14.35
CA LYS A 167 -13.29 1.66 14.88
C LYS A 167 -14.71 1.81 14.32
N TYR A 168 -14.88 1.60 13.01
CA TYR A 168 -16.19 1.75 12.37
C TYR A 168 -17.21 0.67 12.76
N LEU A 169 -16.77 -0.47 13.32
CA LEU A 169 -17.70 -1.43 13.91
C LEU A 169 -18.43 -0.85 15.13
N THR A 170 -17.79 0.06 15.86
CA THR A 170 -18.34 0.71 17.06
C THR A 170 -18.97 2.06 16.73
N ASP A 171 -18.22 2.93 16.04
CA ASP A 171 -18.59 4.34 15.84
C ASP A 171 -19.44 4.56 14.58
N GLY A 172 -19.50 3.58 13.69
CA GLY A 172 -20.03 3.72 12.34
C GLY A 172 -19.08 4.49 11.40
N ILE A 173 -19.44 4.51 10.12
CA ILE A 173 -18.61 5.14 9.08
C ILE A 173 -19.02 6.62 8.92
N PRO A 174 -18.09 7.58 9.06
CA PRO A 174 -18.40 8.98 8.83
C PRO A 174 -18.91 9.24 7.40
N TRP A 175 -19.89 10.14 7.24
CA TRP A 175 -20.48 10.44 5.93
C TRP A 175 -19.43 10.89 4.90
N ARG A 176 -18.43 11.67 5.31
CA ARG A 176 -17.34 12.10 4.43
C ARG A 176 -16.50 10.90 3.97
N THR A 177 -16.24 9.95 4.86
CA THR A 177 -15.57 8.71 4.52
C THR A 177 -16.40 7.91 3.52
N MET A 178 -17.72 7.80 3.73
CA MET A 178 -18.62 7.13 2.80
C MET A 178 -18.55 7.74 1.39
N LEU A 179 -18.55 9.07 1.27
CA LEU A 179 -18.43 9.76 -0.01
C LEU A 179 -17.09 9.47 -0.71
N ILE A 180 -15.98 9.52 0.02
CA ILE A 180 -14.65 9.29 -0.56
C ILE A 180 -14.48 7.81 -0.93
N GLY A 181 -14.91 6.88 -0.07
CA GLY A 181 -14.87 5.44 -0.35
C GLY A 181 -15.67 5.08 -1.59
N HIS A 182 -16.89 5.61 -1.72
CA HIS A 182 -17.79 5.39 -2.85
C HIS A 182 -17.50 6.26 -4.07
N PHE A 183 -16.37 6.96 -4.10
CA PHE A 183 -15.99 7.83 -5.22
C PHE A 183 -16.14 7.15 -6.59
N PRO A 184 -15.68 5.89 -6.82
CA PRO A 184 -15.87 5.23 -8.12
C PRO A 184 -17.34 5.11 -8.56
N ILE A 185 -18.25 4.82 -7.62
CA ILE A 185 -19.69 4.71 -7.89
C ILE A 185 -20.27 6.09 -8.21
N LEU A 186 -19.91 7.10 -7.40
CA LEU A 186 -20.33 8.48 -7.60
C LEU A 186 -19.89 9.02 -8.97
N GLN A 187 -18.67 8.70 -9.40
CA GLN A 187 -18.15 9.08 -10.71
C GLN A 187 -18.93 8.46 -11.86
N ASN A 188 -19.22 7.17 -11.77
CA ASN A 188 -20.02 6.49 -12.80
C ASN A 188 -21.43 7.10 -12.92
N LEU A 189 -22.01 7.57 -11.82
CA LEU A 189 -23.28 8.31 -11.82
C LEU A 189 -23.11 9.72 -12.39
N ALA A 190 -22.11 10.47 -11.91
CA ALA A 190 -21.82 11.85 -12.30
C ALA A 190 -21.56 11.98 -13.80
N ARG A 191 -20.90 10.99 -14.41
CA ARG A 191 -20.66 10.90 -15.86
C ARG A 191 -21.92 11.14 -16.70
N LYS A 192 -23.06 10.60 -16.27
CA LYS A 192 -24.34 10.72 -17.00
C LYS A 192 -24.80 12.18 -17.11
N PHE A 193 -24.30 13.05 -16.23
CA PHE A 193 -24.59 14.48 -16.18
C PHE A 193 -23.30 15.32 -16.23
N ALA A 194 -22.24 14.80 -16.86
CA ALA A 194 -20.90 15.40 -16.83
C ALA A 194 -20.86 16.90 -17.16
N PRO A 195 -21.59 17.44 -18.17
CA PRO A 195 -21.55 18.88 -18.45
C PRO A 195 -22.03 19.74 -17.26
N LEU A 196 -23.11 19.33 -16.61
CA LEU A 196 -23.65 20.04 -15.45
C LEU A 196 -22.74 19.87 -14.24
N TYR A 197 -22.25 18.65 -13.99
CA TYR A 197 -21.31 18.38 -12.91
C TYR A 197 -20.04 19.22 -13.04
N ASN A 198 -19.41 19.22 -14.23
CA ASN A 198 -18.19 19.97 -14.49
C ASN A 198 -18.41 21.48 -14.32
N PHE A 199 -19.53 22.01 -14.81
CA PHE A 199 -19.89 23.42 -14.60
C PHE A 199 -19.97 23.77 -13.11
N LEU A 200 -20.62 22.94 -12.29
CA LEU A 200 -20.80 23.20 -10.86
C LEU A 200 -19.48 23.14 -10.08
N ILE A 201 -18.57 22.21 -10.41
CA ILE A 201 -17.30 22.10 -9.67
C ILE A 201 -16.27 23.16 -10.09
N GLU A 202 -16.41 23.72 -11.29
CA GLU A 202 -15.53 24.77 -11.81
C GLU A 202 -16.00 26.17 -11.42
N PHE A 203 -17.31 26.39 -11.28
CA PHE A 203 -17.84 27.69 -10.91
C PHE A 203 -17.39 28.09 -9.49
N PRO A 204 -16.72 29.24 -9.29
CA PRO A 204 -15.99 29.53 -8.04
C PRO A 204 -16.85 29.45 -6.77
N VAL A 205 -18.08 29.94 -6.83
CA VAL A 205 -18.99 29.97 -5.66
C VAL A 205 -19.42 28.56 -5.26
N SER A 206 -19.93 27.77 -6.20
CA SER A 206 -20.34 26.38 -5.92
C SER A 206 -19.15 25.51 -5.56
N SER A 207 -17.99 25.70 -6.22
CA SER A 207 -16.74 25.01 -5.88
C SER A 207 -16.32 25.29 -4.43
N ALA A 208 -16.37 26.56 -3.99
CA ALA A 208 -16.04 26.94 -2.62
C ALA A 208 -17.02 26.34 -1.60
N ILE A 209 -18.32 26.33 -1.90
CA ILE A 209 -19.34 25.71 -1.05
C ILE A 209 -19.08 24.20 -0.93
N ILE A 210 -18.88 23.50 -2.04
CA ILE A 210 -18.61 22.05 -2.08
C ILE A 210 -17.34 21.73 -1.28
N LYS A 211 -16.24 22.45 -1.52
CA LYS A 211 -14.98 22.24 -0.79
C LYS A 211 -15.14 22.49 0.70
N THR A 212 -15.90 23.50 1.11
CA THR A 212 -16.13 23.80 2.53
C THR A 212 -16.96 22.72 3.20
N ILE A 213 -18.07 22.28 2.59
CA ILE A 213 -18.90 21.19 3.11
C ILE A 213 -18.07 19.90 3.22
N LEU A 214 -17.31 19.58 2.18
CA LEU A 214 -16.48 18.37 2.14
C LEU A 214 -15.18 18.48 2.93
N GLY A 215 -14.85 19.66 3.50
CA GLY A 215 -13.59 19.93 4.21
C GLY A 215 -12.34 19.71 3.36
N PHE A 216 -12.37 20.13 2.08
CA PHE A 216 -11.21 20.20 1.20
C PHE A 216 -10.58 21.59 1.23
N SER A 217 -9.25 21.65 1.10
CA SER A 217 -8.55 22.93 0.95
C SER A 217 -9.04 23.67 -0.29
N TRP A 218 -9.21 24.99 -0.18
CA TRP A 218 -9.68 25.85 -1.26
C TRP A 218 -8.72 25.89 -2.46
N GLU A 219 -7.43 25.66 -2.21
CA GLU A 219 -6.35 25.59 -3.22
C GLU A 219 -6.44 24.33 -4.10
N ARG A 220 -7.21 23.32 -3.70
CA ARG A 220 -7.36 22.08 -4.47
C ARG A 220 -8.41 22.23 -5.55
N SER A 221 -8.13 21.72 -6.74
CA SER A 221 -9.14 21.54 -7.80
C SER A 221 -10.01 20.32 -7.52
N LEU A 222 -11.27 20.39 -7.92
CA LEU A 222 -12.17 19.23 -7.94
C LEU A 222 -12.00 18.48 -9.28
N PRO A 223 -12.03 17.14 -9.27
CA PRO A 223 -11.78 16.36 -10.47
C PRO A 223 -12.96 16.44 -11.44
N LYS A 224 -12.68 16.69 -12.72
CA LYS A 224 -13.67 16.63 -13.80
C LYS A 224 -14.00 15.19 -14.17
N VAL A 225 -15.18 14.98 -14.74
CA VAL A 225 -15.60 13.68 -15.25
C VAL A 225 -15.95 13.78 -16.74
N TYR A 226 -15.53 12.79 -17.52
CA TYR A 226 -15.89 12.65 -18.93
C TYR A 226 -17.31 12.09 -19.07
N PHE A 227 -18.03 12.46 -20.13
CA PHE A 227 -19.37 11.95 -20.43
C PHE A 227 -19.39 10.46 -20.85
N TYR A 228 -18.28 9.96 -21.38
CA TYR A 228 -18.09 8.56 -21.74
C TYR A 228 -16.90 7.99 -20.97
N SER A 229 -16.91 6.69 -20.69
CA SER A 229 -15.79 6.03 -20.02
C SER A 229 -14.72 5.57 -21.02
N LEU A 230 -13.53 5.23 -20.52
CA LEU A 230 -12.51 4.57 -21.34
C LEU A 230 -13.04 3.27 -21.94
N GLU A 231 -13.74 2.46 -21.15
CA GLU A 231 -14.38 1.22 -21.61
C GLU A 231 -15.38 1.46 -22.75
N ASP A 232 -16.24 2.49 -22.63
CA ASP A 232 -17.23 2.86 -23.66
C ASP A 232 -16.54 3.25 -24.98
N TRP A 233 -15.47 4.03 -24.89
CA TRP A 233 -14.66 4.42 -26.04
C TRP A 233 -13.96 3.20 -26.64
N PHE A 234 -13.33 2.36 -25.80
CA PHE A 234 -12.56 1.21 -26.23
C PHE A 234 -13.43 0.19 -26.96
N LYS A 235 -14.67 -0.04 -26.49
CA LYS A 235 -15.65 -0.90 -27.17
C LYS A 235 -15.94 -0.47 -28.61
N LYS A 236 -15.95 0.84 -28.90
CA LYS A 236 -16.13 1.36 -30.27
C LYS A 236 -14.81 1.28 -31.05
N TYR A 237 -13.70 1.60 -30.41
CA TYR A 237 -12.38 1.56 -31.00
C TYR A 237 -11.99 0.14 -31.45
N ALA A 238 -12.14 -0.86 -30.59
CA ALA A 238 -11.79 -2.26 -30.86
C ALA A 238 -12.65 -2.92 -31.96
N LYS A 239 -13.87 -2.40 -32.20
CA LYS A 239 -14.69 -2.81 -33.36
C LYS A 239 -14.13 -2.30 -34.69
N LYS A 240 -13.52 -1.11 -34.68
CA LYS A 240 -12.92 -0.50 -35.87
C LYS A 240 -11.48 -1.00 -36.10
N TYR A 241 -10.76 -1.30 -35.02
CA TYR A 241 -9.39 -1.79 -35.02
C TYR A 241 -9.33 -3.08 -34.20
N PRO A 242 -9.46 -4.26 -34.82
CA PRO A 242 -9.42 -5.55 -34.13
C PRO A 242 -8.13 -5.72 -33.31
N GLN A 243 -8.23 -6.33 -32.13
CA GLN A 243 -7.16 -6.42 -31.12
C GLN A 243 -6.44 -7.78 -31.10
N ASP A 244 -6.79 -8.67 -32.02
CA ASP A 244 -6.32 -10.05 -32.14
C ASP A 244 -5.16 -10.24 -33.13
N GLN A 245 -4.85 -9.23 -33.94
CA GLN A 245 -3.90 -9.33 -35.06
C GLN A 245 -2.50 -8.76 -34.75
N PHE A 246 -2.17 -8.58 -33.48
CA PHE A 246 -0.94 -7.92 -33.03
C PHE A 246 0.22 -8.91 -32.84
N LYS A 247 1.38 -8.59 -33.41
CA LYS A 247 2.57 -9.47 -33.47
C LYS A 247 3.12 -9.90 -32.10
N ASN A 248 2.97 -9.07 -31.07
CA ASN A 248 3.58 -9.30 -29.75
C ASN A 248 2.61 -9.95 -28.74
N GLY A 249 1.40 -10.30 -29.16
CA GLY A 249 0.32 -10.84 -28.32
C GLY A 249 -0.60 -9.76 -27.77
N SER A 250 -1.31 -10.07 -26.69
CA SER A 250 -2.24 -9.14 -26.04
C SER A 250 -1.97 -8.94 -24.55
N VAL A 251 -2.47 -7.82 -24.03
CA VAL A 251 -2.36 -7.42 -22.63
C VAL A 251 -3.70 -6.92 -22.12
N TYR A 252 -4.00 -7.19 -20.85
CA TYR A 252 -5.18 -6.64 -20.19
C TYR A 252 -4.84 -5.29 -19.58
N LEU A 253 -5.44 -4.21 -20.10
CA LEU A 253 -5.32 -2.87 -19.53
C LEU A 253 -6.40 -2.67 -18.48
N PHE A 254 -5.97 -2.30 -17.27
CA PHE A 254 -6.84 -1.90 -16.18
C PHE A 254 -7.34 -0.47 -16.41
N ALA A 255 -8.62 -0.34 -16.78
CA ALA A 255 -9.32 0.93 -16.75
C ALA A 255 -9.73 1.25 -15.29
N ASP A 256 -8.77 1.69 -14.49
CA ASP A 256 -9.01 2.01 -13.07
C ASP A 256 -10.05 3.13 -12.89
N GLU A 257 -10.54 3.28 -11.67
CA GLU A 257 -11.59 4.24 -11.33
C GLU A 257 -11.30 5.71 -11.69
N PHE A 258 -10.04 6.10 -11.90
CA PHE A 258 -9.65 7.44 -12.34
C PHE A 258 -9.45 7.48 -13.86
N THR A 259 -8.65 6.58 -14.42
CA THR A 259 -8.41 6.52 -15.88
C THR A 259 -9.72 6.31 -16.64
N ASN A 260 -10.66 5.53 -16.10
CA ASN A 260 -11.91 5.22 -16.78
C ASN A 260 -12.87 6.42 -16.85
N TYR A 261 -12.79 7.40 -15.95
CA TYR A 261 -13.77 8.49 -15.84
C TYR A 261 -13.17 9.91 -15.82
N ASN A 262 -12.02 10.12 -15.19
CA ASN A 262 -11.34 11.42 -15.06
C ASN A 262 -10.28 11.63 -16.13
N GLU A 263 -9.53 10.58 -16.50
CA GLU A 263 -8.34 10.67 -17.35
C GLU A 263 -8.47 9.80 -18.60
N VAL A 264 -9.66 9.82 -19.21
CA VAL A 264 -9.98 8.96 -20.37
C VAL A 264 -8.99 9.14 -21.51
N ASP A 265 -8.51 10.35 -21.76
CA ASP A 265 -7.53 10.61 -22.81
C ASP A 265 -6.15 10.00 -22.52
N LEU A 266 -5.76 9.87 -21.26
CA LEU A 266 -4.54 9.15 -20.85
C LEU A 266 -4.70 7.64 -21.13
N GLY A 267 -5.86 7.08 -20.79
CA GLY A 267 -6.21 5.70 -21.12
C GLY A 267 -6.15 5.42 -22.63
N LYS A 268 -6.74 6.30 -23.46
CA LYS A 268 -6.67 6.19 -24.92
C LYS A 268 -5.25 6.20 -25.44
N LYS A 269 -4.42 7.13 -24.96
CA LYS A 269 -3.00 7.23 -25.35
C LYS A 269 -2.25 5.95 -25.02
N THR A 270 -2.55 5.34 -23.87
CA THR A 270 -1.96 4.05 -23.47
C THR A 270 -2.36 2.93 -24.42
N VAL A 271 -3.65 2.84 -24.80
CA VAL A 271 -4.11 1.86 -25.81
C VAL A 271 -3.40 2.06 -27.15
N LEU A 272 -3.33 3.31 -27.63
CA LEU A 272 -2.67 3.63 -28.89
C LEU A 272 -1.17 3.31 -28.86
N LEU A 273 -0.49 3.62 -27.76
CA LEU A 273 0.92 3.30 -27.55
C LEU A 273 1.15 1.79 -27.59
N LEU A 274 0.35 1.00 -26.87
CA LEU A 274 0.48 -0.47 -26.85
C LEU A 274 0.26 -1.07 -28.25
N ASN A 275 -0.75 -0.59 -28.97
CA ASN A 275 -1.01 -1.02 -30.34
C ASN A 275 0.16 -0.68 -31.28
N GLU A 276 0.72 0.52 -31.18
CA GLU A 276 1.89 0.92 -31.99
C GLU A 276 3.12 0.06 -31.68
N LEU A 277 3.29 -0.31 -30.40
CA LEU A 277 4.33 -1.25 -29.95
C LEU A 277 4.01 -2.71 -30.29
N GLY A 278 2.94 -2.97 -31.04
CA GLY A 278 2.59 -4.27 -31.57
C GLY A 278 1.86 -5.20 -30.60
N PHE A 279 1.24 -4.67 -29.54
CA PHE A 279 0.43 -5.42 -28.56
C PHE A 279 -1.05 -5.10 -28.72
N GLY A 280 -1.90 -6.13 -28.75
CA GLY A 280 -3.35 -5.96 -28.67
C GLY A 280 -3.79 -5.66 -27.24
N VAL A 281 -4.81 -4.82 -27.07
CA VAL A 281 -5.34 -4.49 -25.75
C VAL A 281 -6.67 -5.21 -25.51
N LYS A 282 -6.89 -5.63 -24.26
CA LYS A 282 -8.17 -6.09 -23.73
C LYS A 282 -8.48 -5.29 -22.46
N ILE A 283 -9.73 -4.88 -22.25
CA ILE A 283 -10.14 -4.17 -21.01
C ILE A 283 -11.24 -4.98 -20.33
N PRO A 284 -11.00 -5.53 -19.11
CA PRO A 284 -12.04 -6.19 -18.33
C PRO A 284 -13.15 -5.19 -17.96
N HIS A 285 -14.41 -5.60 -18.09
CA HIS A 285 -15.54 -4.71 -17.85
C HIS A 285 -15.82 -4.52 -16.35
N GLY A 286 -15.92 -3.27 -15.90
CA GLY A 286 -16.43 -2.94 -14.56
C GLY A 286 -15.55 -3.40 -13.39
N VAL A 287 -14.26 -3.62 -13.63
CA VAL A 287 -13.27 -3.88 -12.58
C VAL A 287 -12.88 -2.54 -11.94
N ILE A 288 -12.85 -2.48 -10.62
CA ILE A 288 -12.32 -1.34 -9.84
C ILE A 288 -11.37 -1.89 -8.77
N SER A 289 -10.40 -1.10 -8.32
CA SER A 289 -9.37 -1.61 -7.42
C SER A 289 -9.86 -1.79 -5.97
N GLY A 290 -10.82 -0.95 -5.55
CA GLY A 290 -11.19 -0.81 -4.14
C GLY A 290 -10.24 0.09 -3.34
N ARG A 291 -9.28 0.75 -3.99
CA ARG A 291 -8.26 1.60 -3.34
C ARG A 291 -8.86 2.73 -2.52
N SER A 292 -9.92 3.37 -3.00
CA SER A 292 -10.65 4.41 -2.27
C SER A 292 -11.17 3.90 -0.91
N TYR A 293 -11.78 2.71 -0.90
CA TYR A 293 -12.28 2.04 0.31
C TYR A 293 -11.15 1.67 1.27
N LEU A 294 -10.09 1.04 0.75
CA LEU A 294 -8.90 0.69 1.54
C LEU A 294 -8.25 1.90 2.21
N SER A 295 -8.09 3.00 1.46
CA SER A 295 -7.49 4.24 1.99
C SER A 295 -8.28 4.86 3.15
N LYS A 296 -9.55 4.48 3.27
CA LYS A 296 -10.46 4.93 4.31
C LYS A 296 -10.81 3.86 5.34
N GLY A 297 -10.18 2.69 5.32
CA GLY A 297 -10.46 1.63 6.28
C GLY A 297 -11.84 0.99 6.13
N MET A 298 -12.43 1.04 4.93
CA MET A 298 -13.68 0.35 4.60
C MET A 298 -13.35 -1.05 4.05
N LEU A 299 -12.74 -1.88 4.89
CA LEU A 299 -12.23 -3.21 4.53
C LEU A 299 -13.33 -4.21 4.21
N ILE A 300 -14.52 -4.10 4.81
CA ILE A 300 -15.66 -4.97 4.49
C ILE A 300 -16.09 -4.78 3.03
N GLU A 301 -16.23 -3.54 2.59
CA GLU A 301 -16.57 -3.17 1.21
C GLU A 301 -15.43 -3.53 0.26
N ALA A 302 -14.19 -3.20 0.65
CA ALA A 302 -13.00 -3.53 -0.15
C ALA A 302 -12.87 -5.05 -0.36
N LYS A 303 -13.16 -5.87 0.67
CA LYS A 303 -13.12 -7.34 0.57
C LYS A 303 -14.11 -7.84 -0.46
N LYS A 304 -15.36 -7.36 -0.44
CA LYS A 304 -16.38 -7.75 -1.43
C LYS A 304 -15.96 -7.44 -2.86
N ILE A 305 -15.34 -6.26 -3.07
CA ILE A 305 -14.79 -5.86 -4.37
C ILE A 305 -13.64 -6.77 -4.77
N ALA A 306 -12.70 -7.02 -3.86
CA ALA A 306 -11.55 -7.87 -4.09
C ALA A 306 -11.95 -9.29 -4.50
N GLU A 307 -12.88 -9.92 -3.78
CA GLU A 307 -13.35 -11.28 -4.07
C GLU A 307 -14.02 -11.36 -5.45
N LYS A 308 -14.88 -10.39 -5.79
CA LYS A 308 -15.47 -10.28 -7.13
C LYS A 308 -14.41 -10.10 -8.21
N ASN A 309 -13.37 -9.30 -7.95
CA ASN A 309 -12.29 -9.12 -8.90
C ASN A 309 -11.53 -10.44 -9.16
N ILE A 310 -11.30 -11.26 -8.12
CA ILE A 310 -10.66 -12.57 -8.29
C ILE A 310 -11.51 -13.46 -9.21
N GLU A 311 -12.83 -13.48 -9.05
CA GLU A 311 -13.73 -14.25 -9.92
C GLU A 311 -13.66 -13.83 -11.39
N ILE A 312 -13.56 -12.52 -11.64
CA ILE A 312 -13.48 -11.95 -13.00
C ILE A 312 -12.11 -12.19 -13.62
N LEU A 313 -11.03 -11.99 -12.86
CA LEU A 313 -9.67 -11.90 -13.40
C LEU A 313 -8.93 -13.24 -13.41
N ALA A 314 -9.19 -14.14 -12.46
CA ALA A 314 -8.46 -15.41 -12.35
C ALA A 314 -8.53 -16.28 -13.63
N PRO A 315 -9.64 -16.32 -14.38
CA PRO A 315 -9.70 -17.10 -15.62
C PRO A 315 -8.93 -16.51 -16.80
N ILE A 316 -8.58 -15.22 -16.76
CA ILE A 316 -8.08 -14.49 -17.93
C ILE A 316 -6.65 -13.96 -17.76
N ILE A 317 -6.22 -13.65 -16.54
CA ILE A 317 -4.89 -13.11 -16.27
C ILE A 317 -3.87 -14.23 -16.09
N ASN A 318 -2.76 -14.15 -16.81
CA ASN A 318 -1.65 -15.10 -16.74
C ASN A 318 -0.35 -14.47 -17.28
N ALA A 319 0.77 -15.20 -17.23
CA ALA A 319 2.09 -14.70 -17.63
C ALA A 319 2.19 -14.22 -19.09
N ASN A 320 1.35 -14.75 -20.00
CA ASN A 320 1.33 -14.34 -21.40
C ASN A 320 0.42 -13.13 -21.63
N GLU A 321 -0.62 -12.98 -20.81
CA GLU A 321 -1.60 -11.89 -20.88
C GLU A 321 -1.69 -11.17 -19.52
N PRO A 322 -0.66 -10.38 -19.15
CA PRO A 322 -0.61 -9.74 -17.84
C PRO A 322 -1.67 -8.64 -17.72
N PHE A 323 -1.97 -8.28 -16.47
CA PHE A 323 -2.85 -7.16 -16.13
C PHE A 323 -2.01 -5.92 -15.83
N ILE A 324 -2.15 -4.87 -16.63
CA ILE A 324 -1.32 -3.67 -16.51
C ILE A 324 -2.16 -2.46 -16.13
N GLY A 325 -1.63 -1.60 -15.27
CA GLY A 325 -2.31 -0.38 -14.85
C GLY A 325 -1.47 0.87 -15.00
N ILE A 326 -2.16 1.98 -15.31
CA ILE A 326 -1.56 3.31 -15.45
C ILE A 326 -1.42 3.96 -14.07
N GLU A 327 -2.47 3.90 -13.25
CA GLU A 327 -2.49 4.41 -11.88
C GLU A 327 -1.84 3.38 -10.92
N PRO A 328 -0.65 3.68 -10.35
CA PRO A 328 0.08 2.72 -9.52
C PRO A 328 -0.71 2.26 -8.30
N SER A 329 -1.36 3.19 -7.59
CA SER A 329 -2.08 2.83 -6.36
C SER A 329 -3.23 1.85 -6.61
N ALA A 330 -3.88 1.97 -7.77
CA ALA A 330 -4.98 1.10 -8.16
C ALA A 330 -4.49 -0.30 -8.56
N ILE A 331 -3.51 -0.42 -9.46
CA ILE A 331 -3.02 -1.74 -9.91
C ILE A 331 -2.24 -2.47 -8.81
N LEU A 332 -1.46 -1.76 -8.00
CA LEU A 332 -0.71 -2.38 -6.90
C LEU A 332 -1.61 -2.87 -5.77
N THR A 333 -2.85 -2.40 -5.69
CA THR A 333 -3.85 -2.96 -4.75
C THR A 333 -4.05 -4.46 -4.98
N PHE A 334 -4.00 -4.92 -6.25
CA PHE A 334 -4.09 -6.34 -6.58
C PHE A 334 -2.86 -7.14 -6.15
N ARG A 335 -1.69 -6.49 -6.10
CA ARG A 335 -0.44 -7.14 -5.74
C ARG A 335 -0.24 -7.21 -4.23
N ASP A 336 -0.59 -6.14 -3.53
CA ASP A 336 -0.15 -5.97 -2.16
C ASP A 336 -1.28 -6.17 -1.11
N GLU A 337 -2.49 -5.65 -1.34
CA GLU A 337 -3.58 -5.72 -0.35
C GLU A 337 -4.53 -6.90 -0.57
N ILE A 338 -4.94 -7.14 -1.82
CA ILE A 338 -5.95 -8.16 -2.14
C ILE A 338 -5.57 -9.57 -1.64
N PRO A 339 -4.32 -10.07 -1.80
CA PRO A 339 -3.94 -11.40 -1.33
C PRO A 339 -4.13 -11.61 0.17
N ASP A 340 -4.01 -10.53 0.96
CA ASP A 340 -4.19 -10.56 2.40
C ASP A 340 -5.63 -10.24 2.83
N LEU A 341 -6.47 -9.68 1.96
CA LEU A 341 -7.83 -9.27 2.32
C LEU A 341 -8.89 -10.34 2.01
N VAL A 342 -8.68 -11.13 0.96
CA VAL A 342 -9.67 -12.13 0.51
C VAL A 342 -9.76 -13.33 1.44
N SER A 343 -10.89 -14.05 1.36
CA SER A 343 -11.09 -15.28 2.10
C SER A 343 -10.04 -16.36 1.77
N PRO A 344 -9.70 -17.26 2.71
CA PRO A 344 -8.60 -18.22 2.57
C PRO A 344 -8.58 -19.00 1.25
N GLU A 345 -9.75 -19.49 0.83
CA GLU A 345 -9.98 -20.23 -0.41
C GLU A 345 -9.66 -19.46 -1.70
N LEU A 346 -9.67 -18.13 -1.68
CA LEU A 346 -9.35 -17.28 -2.84
C LEU A 346 -7.89 -16.80 -2.84
N ARG A 347 -7.15 -16.97 -1.74
CA ARG A 347 -5.78 -16.41 -1.60
C ARG A 347 -4.81 -16.95 -2.64
N SER A 348 -4.87 -18.25 -2.97
CA SER A 348 -3.99 -18.83 -3.99
C SER A 348 -4.23 -18.19 -5.36
N LYS A 349 -5.49 -17.96 -5.74
CA LYS A 349 -5.85 -17.28 -6.99
C LYS A 349 -5.44 -15.81 -6.97
N ALA A 350 -5.63 -15.13 -5.84
CA ALA A 350 -5.21 -13.75 -5.65
C ALA A 350 -3.69 -13.59 -5.82
N LYS A 351 -2.88 -14.49 -5.24
CA LYS A 351 -1.42 -14.49 -5.43
C LYS A 351 -1.01 -14.72 -6.88
N GLN A 352 -1.68 -15.65 -7.57
CA GLN A 352 -1.43 -15.90 -8.99
C GLN A 352 -1.74 -14.66 -9.87
N ILE A 353 -2.84 -13.95 -9.59
CA ILE A 353 -3.15 -12.69 -10.29
C ILE A 353 -2.11 -11.62 -9.95
N ALA A 354 -1.75 -11.48 -8.67
CA ALA A 354 -0.79 -10.50 -8.17
C ALA A 354 0.56 -10.55 -8.88
N GLU A 355 1.07 -11.75 -9.17
CA GLU A 355 2.33 -11.97 -9.92
C GLU A 355 2.29 -11.42 -11.35
N ASN A 356 1.08 -11.26 -11.91
CA ASN A 356 0.86 -10.80 -13.27
C ASN A 356 0.26 -9.37 -13.32
N CYS A 357 0.18 -8.68 -12.18
CA CYS A 357 -0.21 -7.28 -12.09
C CYS A 357 1.02 -6.36 -12.18
N LEU A 358 1.15 -5.64 -13.29
CA LEU A 358 2.33 -4.82 -13.57
C LEU A 358 1.96 -3.35 -13.71
N LEU A 359 2.89 -2.48 -13.34
CA LEU A 359 2.85 -1.09 -13.80
C LEU A 359 3.10 -1.06 -15.32
N VAL A 360 2.55 -0.05 -16.02
CA VAL A 360 2.78 0.10 -17.47
C VAL A 360 4.28 0.20 -17.79
N ASP A 361 5.06 0.94 -17.01
CA ASP A 361 6.51 1.07 -17.19
C ASP A 361 7.26 -0.24 -16.88
N GLU A 362 6.83 -0.99 -15.86
CA GLU A 362 7.36 -2.32 -15.54
C GLU A 362 7.15 -3.28 -16.72
N PHE A 363 5.94 -3.32 -17.27
CA PHE A 363 5.62 -4.12 -18.45
C PHE A 363 6.49 -3.71 -19.65
N LEU A 364 6.56 -2.42 -19.98
CA LEU A 364 7.37 -1.93 -21.10
C LEU A 364 8.85 -2.29 -20.93
N SER A 365 9.39 -2.13 -19.72
CA SER A 365 10.77 -2.50 -19.38
C SER A 365 11.03 -4.00 -19.58
N GLN A 366 10.09 -4.86 -19.18
CA GLN A 366 10.16 -6.30 -19.43
C GLN A 366 10.13 -6.62 -20.93
N GLN A 367 9.27 -5.97 -21.71
CA GLN A 367 9.18 -6.21 -23.16
C GLN A 367 10.41 -5.73 -23.93
N ILE A 368 11.08 -4.67 -23.47
CA ILE A 368 12.39 -4.23 -23.99
C ILE A 368 13.44 -5.31 -23.72
N LYS A 369 13.51 -5.85 -22.49
CA LYS A 369 14.45 -6.94 -22.15
C LYS A 369 14.18 -8.20 -22.98
N ASN A 370 12.91 -8.49 -23.25
CA ASN A 370 12.47 -9.61 -24.08
C ASN A 370 12.61 -9.34 -25.60
N LYS A 371 13.20 -8.20 -26.01
CA LYS A 371 13.42 -7.82 -27.40
C LYS A 371 12.14 -7.76 -28.25
N LYS A 372 10.98 -7.50 -27.63
CA LYS A 372 9.71 -7.23 -28.34
C LYS A 372 9.51 -5.76 -28.68
N ILE A 373 10.18 -4.88 -27.92
CA ILE A 373 10.24 -3.43 -28.11
C ILE A 373 11.69 -3.05 -28.36
N HIS A 374 11.91 -2.19 -29.35
CA HIS A 374 13.23 -1.72 -29.77
C HIS A 374 13.32 -0.20 -29.68
N LYS A 375 14.55 0.32 -29.54
CA LYS A 375 14.80 1.78 -29.55
C LYS A 375 14.30 2.45 -30.84
N SER A 376 14.29 1.72 -31.95
CA SER A 376 13.78 2.18 -33.25
C SER A 376 12.28 2.44 -33.26
N ASP A 377 11.53 1.93 -32.29
CA ASP A 377 10.08 2.13 -32.18
C ASP A 377 9.74 3.50 -31.58
N PHE A 378 10.73 4.24 -31.07
CA PHE A 378 10.55 5.55 -30.42
C PHE A 378 11.17 6.69 -31.22
N THR A 379 10.66 7.90 -30.98
CA THR A 379 11.21 9.13 -31.57
C THR A 379 12.66 9.38 -31.13
N GLN A 380 13.43 10.02 -32.01
CA GLN A 380 14.79 10.50 -31.74
C GLN A 380 14.81 11.93 -31.17
N GLU A 381 13.63 12.53 -30.94
CA GLU A 381 13.51 13.88 -30.39
C GLU A 381 14.11 13.95 -28.97
N ASN A 382 15.07 14.86 -28.79
CA ASN A 382 15.67 15.08 -27.48
C ASN A 382 14.71 15.85 -26.56
N LYS A 383 14.35 15.27 -25.41
CA LYS A 383 13.53 15.91 -24.38
C LYS A 383 14.19 15.83 -23.01
N LYS A 384 14.05 16.88 -22.22
CA LYS A 384 14.37 16.83 -20.79
C LYS A 384 13.19 16.20 -20.06
N ILE A 385 13.38 15.00 -19.52
CA ILE A 385 12.38 14.26 -18.76
C ILE A 385 12.74 14.34 -17.28
N ILE A 386 11.78 14.69 -16.44
CA ILE A 386 11.91 14.62 -14.98
C ILE A 386 10.99 13.49 -14.53
N LEU A 387 11.58 12.44 -13.95
CA LEU A 387 10.84 11.31 -13.41
C LEU A 387 10.42 11.64 -11.98
N HIS A 388 9.11 11.52 -11.70
CA HIS A 388 8.57 11.46 -10.35
C HIS A 388 8.19 10.01 -10.09
N GLY A 389 8.79 9.42 -9.06
CA GLY A 389 8.62 8.01 -8.69
C GLY A 389 8.30 7.85 -7.22
#